data_AF-A0A4R5FHZ0-F1
#
_entry.id   AF-A0A4R5FHZ0-F1
#
_cell.length_a   1.000
_cell.length_b   1.000
_cell.length_c   1.000
_cell.angle_alpha   90.00
_cell.angle_beta   90.00
_cell.angle_gamma   90.00
#
_symmetry.space_group_name_H-M   'P 1'
#
loop_
_entity.id
_entity.type
_entity.pdbx_description
1 polymer ?
#
loop_
_entity_poly.entity_id
_entity_poly.type
_entity_poly.pdbx_seq_one_letter_code
_entity_poly.pdbx_strand_id
1 'polypeptide(L)'
;MGIGTNWFKREIGKNTGKYVSNKIFGDKWATPHKVIIARENAKIDKQGSQDLIKTEFKKLEIETKRNEIQQKGSLNEKKEFILTKTFSNDKDEIFDFGNYLITEIKSIGWSDKEDDIHLNSFSDACLNKLNQCKIKLDSLGSTFESEYFEKEIKRLNNKKLFQKYYKYAGMAILGIVLFICYKLELIK
;
A
#
# COMPACT_ATOMS: atom_id res chain seq x y z
N MET A 1 -35.34 73.73 33.37
CA MET A 1 -34.59 72.47 33.25
C MET A 1 -35.39 71.55 32.33
N GLY A 2 -35.06 71.18 31.11
CA GLY A 2 -33.86 71.25 30.26
C GLY A 2 -33.96 70.07 29.28
N ILE A 3 -34.74 70.20 28.20
CA ILE A 3 -35.11 69.10 27.29
C ILE A 3 -33.89 68.36 26.69
N GLY A 4 -32.76 69.05 26.54
CA GLY A 4 -31.50 68.48 26.03
C GLY A 4 -30.80 67.50 26.97
N THR A 5 -30.90 67.68 28.30
CA THR A 5 -30.27 66.75 29.26
C THR A 5 -31.03 65.43 29.35
N ASN A 6 -32.35 65.47 29.14
CA ASN A 6 -33.20 64.28 29.08
C ASN A 6 -32.96 63.46 27.80
N TRP A 7 -32.68 64.12 26.67
CA TRP A 7 -32.34 63.42 25.42
C TRP A 7 -31.00 62.68 25.54
N PHE A 8 -29.96 63.35 26.03
CA PHE A 8 -28.63 62.77 26.20
C PHE A 8 -28.60 61.59 27.20
N LYS A 9 -29.29 61.75 28.35
CA LYS A 9 -29.43 60.68 29.35
C LYS A 9 -30.18 59.46 28.78
N ARG A 10 -31.15 59.68 27.90
CA ARG A 10 -31.90 58.63 27.23
C ARG A 10 -31.07 57.93 26.15
N GLU A 11 -30.27 58.67 25.39
CA GLU A 11 -29.37 58.13 24.36
C GLU A 11 -28.29 57.24 25.00
N ILE A 12 -27.64 57.75 26.06
CA ILE A 12 -26.64 57.01 26.83
C ILE A 12 -27.27 55.80 27.51
N GLY A 13 -28.43 55.96 28.15
CA GLY A 13 -29.14 54.84 28.79
C GLY A 13 -29.51 53.74 27.80
N LYS A 14 -29.96 54.09 26.59
CA LYS A 14 -30.29 53.12 25.53
C LYS A 14 -29.06 52.39 25.02
N ASN A 15 -27.98 53.11 24.71
CA ASN A 15 -26.77 52.51 24.15
C ASN A 15 -26.02 51.68 25.18
N THR A 16 -25.93 52.15 26.43
CA THR A 16 -25.37 51.39 27.55
C THR A 16 -26.24 50.18 27.90
N GLY A 17 -27.56 50.33 27.91
CA GLY A 17 -28.50 49.23 28.12
C GLY A 17 -28.39 48.16 27.02
N LYS A 18 -28.23 48.56 25.75
CA LYS A 18 -28.00 47.64 24.63
C LYS A 18 -26.66 46.93 24.74
N TYR A 19 -25.60 47.62 25.15
CA TYR A 19 -24.28 47.04 25.36
C TYR A 19 -24.27 46.04 26.52
N VAL A 20 -24.82 46.41 27.68
CA VAL A 20 -24.93 45.54 28.86
C VAL A 20 -25.85 44.36 28.56
N SER A 21 -26.95 44.57 27.84
CA SER A 21 -27.85 43.49 27.41
C SER A 21 -27.17 42.51 26.46
N ASN A 22 -26.44 42.98 25.44
CA ASN A 22 -25.65 42.11 24.56
C ASN A 22 -24.54 41.36 25.31
N LYS A 23 -23.97 41.94 26.37
CA LYS A 23 -22.92 41.31 27.18
C LYS A 23 -23.46 40.28 28.18
N ILE A 24 -24.64 40.50 28.76
CA ILE A 24 -25.26 39.61 29.75
C ILE A 24 -26.09 38.51 29.08
N PHE A 25 -26.93 38.88 28.11
CA PHE A 25 -27.84 37.95 27.47
C PHE A 25 -27.27 37.37 26.17
N GLY A 26 -26.19 37.93 25.63
CA GLY A 26 -25.71 37.53 24.30
C GLY A 26 -26.70 37.89 23.19
N ASP A 27 -26.37 37.50 21.97
CA ASP A 27 -27.20 37.74 20.78
C ASP A 27 -28.32 36.68 20.65
N LYS A 28 -29.12 36.49 21.72
CA LYS A 28 -30.09 35.38 21.88
C LYS A 28 -31.41 35.52 21.11
N TRP A 29 -31.62 36.61 20.36
CA TRP A 29 -32.82 36.80 19.54
C TRP A 29 -32.49 36.54 18.07
N ALA A 30 -32.97 35.39 17.57
CA ALA A 30 -32.77 34.94 16.19
C ALA A 30 -33.48 35.88 15.20
N THR A 31 -32.78 36.90 14.72
CA THR A 31 -33.22 37.64 13.53
C THR A 31 -33.13 36.69 12.33
N PRO A 32 -34.17 36.52 11.48
CA PRO A 32 -34.15 35.56 10.37
C PRO A 32 -32.89 35.65 9.50
N HIS A 33 -32.42 36.86 9.25
CA HIS A 33 -31.19 37.14 8.51
C HIS A 33 -29.93 36.53 9.17
N LYS A 34 -29.80 36.57 10.51
CA LYS A 34 -28.67 35.98 11.24
C LYS A 34 -28.68 34.46 11.17
N VAL A 35 -29.86 33.83 11.18
CA VAL A 35 -30.01 32.37 11.05
C VAL A 35 -29.62 31.90 9.64
N ILE A 36 -29.97 32.69 8.60
CA ILE A 36 -29.59 32.40 7.21
C ILE A 36 -28.06 32.46 7.06
N ILE A 37 -27.43 33.53 7.54
CA ILE A 37 -25.96 33.68 7.51
C ILE A 37 -25.28 32.54 8.29
N ALA A 38 -25.76 32.19 9.49
CA ALA A 38 -25.17 31.10 10.26
C ALA A 38 -25.30 29.74 9.55
N ARG A 39 -26.41 29.48 8.85
CA ARG A 39 -26.59 28.26 8.05
C ARG A 39 -25.70 28.25 6.81
N GLU A 40 -25.51 29.38 6.17
CA GLU A 40 -24.64 29.53 5.00
C GLU A 40 -23.17 29.32 5.38
N ASN A 41 -22.71 29.97 6.46
CA ASN A 41 -21.39 29.76 7.03
C ASN A 41 -21.17 28.29 7.43
N ALA A 42 -22.14 27.66 8.11
CA ALA A 42 -22.03 26.25 8.47
C ALA A 42 -22.00 25.30 7.25
N LYS A 43 -22.58 25.69 6.11
CA LYS A 43 -22.46 24.94 4.85
C LYS A 43 -21.08 25.15 4.20
N ILE A 44 -20.58 26.38 4.20
CA ILE A 44 -19.24 26.73 3.70
C ILE A 44 -18.17 25.99 4.53
N ASP A 45 -18.29 25.97 5.86
CA ASP A 45 -17.36 25.28 6.74
C ASP A 45 -17.37 23.76 6.52
N LYS A 46 -18.55 23.18 6.31
CA LYS A 46 -18.71 21.75 5.97
C LYS A 46 -18.11 21.42 4.60
N GLN A 47 -18.33 22.27 3.60
CA GLN A 47 -17.75 22.10 2.26
C GLN A 47 -16.23 22.22 2.31
N GLY A 48 -15.71 23.26 2.98
CA GLY A 48 -14.28 23.45 3.19
C GLY A 48 -13.64 22.25 3.91
N SER A 49 -14.30 21.71 4.94
CA SER A 49 -13.83 20.51 5.64
C SER A 49 -13.81 19.28 4.72
N GLN A 50 -14.84 19.08 3.91
CA GLN A 50 -14.88 17.97 2.95
C GLN A 50 -13.83 18.10 1.86
N ASP A 51 -13.55 19.31 1.40
CA ASP A 51 -12.55 19.56 0.38
C ASP A 51 -11.13 19.38 0.93
N LEU A 52 -10.87 19.80 2.18
CA LEU A 52 -9.62 19.49 2.88
C LEU A 52 -9.41 17.97 2.98
N ILE A 53 -10.41 17.24 3.45
CA ILE A 53 -10.36 15.77 3.55
C ILE A 53 -10.08 15.14 2.18
N LYS A 54 -10.76 15.56 1.12
CA LYS A 54 -10.50 15.07 -0.25
C LYS A 54 -9.07 15.38 -0.70
N THR A 55 -8.55 16.56 -0.39
CA THR A 55 -7.17 16.92 -0.76
C THR A 55 -6.14 16.09 0.00
N GLU A 56 -6.39 15.78 1.27
CA GLU A 56 -5.53 14.89 2.06
C GLU A 56 -5.55 13.47 1.52
N PHE A 57 -6.73 12.91 1.24
CA PHE A 57 -6.84 11.60 0.60
C PHE A 57 -6.10 11.54 -0.74
N LYS A 58 -6.22 12.59 -1.56
CA LYS A 58 -5.51 12.68 -2.83
C LYS A 58 -4.00 12.76 -2.65
N LYS A 59 -3.51 13.49 -1.64
CA LYS A 59 -2.08 13.55 -1.32
C LYS A 59 -1.56 12.18 -0.88
N LEU A 60 -2.29 11.51 0.01
CA LEU A 60 -1.95 10.16 0.47
C LEU A 60 -1.89 9.18 -0.70
N GLU A 61 -2.86 9.21 -1.61
CA GLU A 61 -2.88 8.33 -2.79
C GLU A 61 -1.68 8.62 -3.74
N ILE A 62 -1.29 9.88 -3.90
CA ILE A 62 -0.10 10.24 -4.70
C ILE A 62 1.17 9.74 -4.01
N GLU A 63 1.25 9.87 -2.69
CA GLU A 63 2.39 9.42 -1.89
C GLU A 63 2.55 7.89 -1.93
N THR A 64 1.45 7.14 -1.79
CA THR A 64 1.48 5.67 -1.93
C THR A 64 1.97 5.26 -3.31
N LYS A 65 1.45 5.88 -4.39
CA LYS A 65 1.89 5.61 -5.76
C LYS A 65 3.37 5.93 -5.97
N ARG A 66 3.87 7.03 -5.39
CA ARG A 66 5.30 7.38 -5.46
C ARG A 66 6.16 6.35 -4.74
N ASN A 67 5.75 5.91 -3.55
CA ASN A 67 6.47 4.90 -2.78
C ASN A 67 6.51 3.56 -3.52
N GLU A 68 5.41 3.15 -4.17
CA GLU A 68 5.37 1.95 -5.01
C GLU A 68 6.34 2.05 -6.20
N ILE A 69 6.37 3.19 -6.89
CA ILE A 69 7.30 3.42 -8.01
C ILE A 69 8.76 3.36 -7.52
N GLN A 70 9.05 3.97 -6.37
CA GLN A 70 10.40 3.95 -5.80
C GLN A 70 10.84 2.54 -5.39
N GLN A 71 9.94 1.76 -4.77
CA GLN A 71 10.20 0.36 -4.44
C GLN A 71 10.47 -0.48 -5.70
N LYS A 72 9.65 -0.29 -6.76
CA LYS A 72 9.84 -0.93 -8.07
C LYS A 72 11.22 -0.60 -8.65
N GLY A 73 11.62 0.67 -8.61
CA GLY A 73 12.94 1.13 -9.06
C GLY A 73 14.08 0.46 -8.29
N SER A 74 14.03 0.49 -6.96
CA SER A 74 15.05 -0.11 -6.09
C SER A 74 15.19 -1.63 -6.32
N LEU A 75 14.07 -2.32 -6.53
CA LEU A 75 14.09 -3.76 -6.81
C LEU A 75 14.74 -4.07 -8.17
N ASN A 76 14.48 -3.25 -9.18
CA ASN A 76 15.13 -3.37 -10.49
C ASN A 76 16.64 -3.11 -10.40
N GLU A 77 17.08 -2.11 -9.63
CA GLU A 77 18.51 -1.87 -9.40
C GLU A 77 19.19 -3.07 -8.73
N LYS A 78 18.56 -3.64 -7.70
CA LYS A 78 19.06 -4.87 -7.05
C LYS A 78 19.11 -6.04 -8.04
N LYS A 79 18.12 -6.19 -8.91
CA LYS A 79 18.10 -7.21 -9.96
C LYS A 79 19.31 -7.06 -10.88
N GLU A 80 19.56 -5.85 -11.39
CA GLU A 80 20.70 -5.58 -12.28
C GLU A 80 22.03 -5.85 -11.57
N PHE A 81 22.15 -5.48 -10.30
CA PHE A 81 23.33 -5.82 -9.48
C PHE A 81 23.55 -7.33 -9.41
N ILE A 82 22.50 -8.13 -9.15
CA ILE A 82 22.61 -9.60 -9.08
C ILE A 82 22.99 -10.20 -10.43
N LEU A 83 22.43 -9.69 -11.53
CA LEU A 83 22.72 -10.18 -12.87
C LEU A 83 24.16 -9.88 -13.27
N THR A 84 24.63 -8.65 -13.01
CA THR A 84 25.98 -8.17 -13.40
C THR A 84 27.09 -8.69 -12.49
N LYS A 85 26.78 -9.07 -11.24
CA LYS A 85 27.77 -9.63 -10.32
C LYS A 85 28.44 -10.87 -10.93
N THR A 86 29.76 -10.79 -11.10
CA THR A 86 30.58 -11.88 -11.59
C THR A 86 30.82 -12.90 -10.47
N PHE A 87 31.00 -14.16 -10.85
CA PHE A 87 31.28 -15.21 -9.86
C PHE A 87 32.74 -15.18 -9.46
N SER A 88 33.01 -15.10 -8.16
CA SER A 88 34.34 -15.38 -7.60
C SER A 88 34.76 -16.82 -7.87
N ASN A 89 36.06 -17.10 -7.82
CA ASN A 89 36.60 -18.46 -7.90
C ASN A 89 36.70 -19.15 -6.54
N ASP A 90 36.41 -18.44 -5.46
CA ASP A 90 36.33 -19.02 -4.13
C ASP A 90 34.99 -19.73 -3.92
N LYS A 91 35.06 -20.94 -3.35
CA LYS A 91 33.93 -21.80 -3.06
C LYS A 91 33.01 -21.17 -2.01
N ASP A 92 33.59 -20.66 -0.93
CA ASP A 92 32.85 -20.14 0.21
C ASP A 92 32.08 -18.87 -0.18
N GLU A 93 32.71 -17.99 -0.98
CA GLU A 93 32.04 -16.79 -1.51
C GLU A 93 30.85 -17.12 -2.43
N ILE A 94 30.95 -18.19 -3.25
CA ILE A 94 29.83 -18.65 -4.09
C ILE A 94 28.70 -19.19 -3.20
N PHE A 95 29.05 -19.92 -2.14
CA PHE A 95 28.08 -20.48 -1.21
C PHE A 95 27.34 -19.40 -0.43
N ASP A 96 28.07 -18.42 0.13
CA ASP A 96 27.48 -17.28 0.84
C ASP A 96 26.59 -16.45 -0.09
N PHE A 97 27.03 -16.24 -1.33
CA PHE A 97 26.20 -15.55 -2.31
C PHE A 97 24.93 -16.34 -2.65
N GLY A 98 25.01 -17.68 -2.77
CA GLY A 98 23.84 -18.53 -2.97
C GLY A 98 22.86 -18.45 -1.79
N ASN A 99 23.34 -18.46 -0.55
CA ASN A 99 22.52 -18.30 0.65
C ASN A 99 21.86 -16.92 0.73
N TYR A 100 22.59 -15.87 0.33
CA TYR A 100 22.03 -14.54 0.16
C TYR A 100 20.85 -14.56 -0.83
N LEU A 101 21.02 -15.15 -2.02
CA LEU A 101 19.93 -15.26 -3.01
C LEU A 101 18.73 -16.05 -2.47
N ILE A 102 18.96 -17.15 -1.76
CA ILE A 102 17.88 -17.94 -1.13
C ILE A 102 17.11 -17.09 -0.13
N THR A 103 17.81 -16.26 0.66
CA THR A 103 17.20 -15.39 1.67
C THR A 103 16.33 -14.32 1.01
N GLU A 104 16.83 -13.68 -0.05
CA GLU A 104 16.08 -12.68 -0.83
C GLU A 104 14.85 -13.29 -1.52
N ILE A 105 14.95 -14.51 -2.07
CA ILE A 105 13.80 -15.20 -2.64
C ILE A 105 12.77 -15.54 -1.55
N LYS A 106 13.20 -15.92 -0.34
CA LYS A 106 12.28 -16.24 0.77
C LYS A 106 11.58 -15.00 1.33
N SER A 107 12.22 -13.83 1.30
CA SER A 107 11.63 -12.58 1.79
C SER A 107 10.64 -11.98 0.80
N ILE A 108 10.96 -11.99 -0.49
CA ILE A 108 10.13 -11.38 -1.55
C ILE A 108 9.16 -12.38 -2.15
N GLY A 109 9.65 -13.55 -2.58
CA GLY A 109 8.83 -14.63 -3.14
C GLY A 109 8.22 -14.33 -4.50
N TRP A 110 7.15 -15.05 -4.82
CA TRP A 110 6.33 -14.83 -6.01
C TRP A 110 4.90 -14.43 -5.62
N SER A 111 4.27 -13.65 -6.49
CA SER A 111 2.90 -13.17 -6.35
C SER A 111 2.10 -13.47 -7.62
N ASP A 112 0.81 -13.74 -7.46
CA ASP A 112 -0.16 -13.92 -8.55
C ASP A 112 -0.78 -12.58 -9.01
N LYS A 113 -0.47 -11.47 -8.32
CA LYS A 113 -1.00 -10.16 -8.69
C LYS A 113 -0.28 -9.61 -9.92
N GLU A 114 -1.05 -9.00 -10.82
CA GLU A 114 -0.54 -8.40 -12.06
C GLU A 114 0.41 -7.23 -11.77
N ASP A 115 0.16 -6.45 -10.71
CA ASP A 115 1.02 -5.32 -10.32
C ASP A 115 2.41 -5.76 -9.79
N ASP A 116 2.55 -7.02 -9.41
CA ASP A 116 3.74 -7.59 -8.76
C ASP A 116 4.69 -8.30 -9.75
N ILE A 117 4.56 -8.02 -11.06
CA ILE A 117 5.44 -8.57 -12.11
C ILE A 117 6.93 -8.33 -11.79
N HIS A 118 7.26 -7.17 -11.22
CA HIS A 118 8.63 -6.81 -10.82
C HIS A 118 9.19 -7.73 -9.73
N LEU A 119 8.38 -8.08 -8.72
CA LEU A 119 8.76 -9.03 -7.67
C LEU A 119 9.04 -10.42 -8.26
N ASN A 120 8.14 -10.88 -9.13
CA ASN A 120 8.30 -12.15 -9.84
C ASN A 120 9.57 -12.15 -10.70
N SER A 121 9.84 -11.07 -11.42
CA SER A 121 11.02 -10.95 -12.27
C SER A 121 12.32 -10.95 -11.46
N PHE A 122 12.34 -10.32 -10.29
CA PHE A 122 13.48 -10.34 -9.38
C PHE A 122 13.73 -11.74 -8.81
N SER A 123 12.69 -12.38 -8.25
CA SER A 123 12.81 -13.74 -7.70
C SER A 123 13.22 -14.76 -8.76
N ASP A 124 12.76 -14.61 -9.99
CA ASP A 124 13.19 -15.43 -11.12
C ASP A 124 14.66 -15.19 -11.51
N ALA A 125 15.12 -13.94 -11.50
CA ALA A 125 16.52 -13.61 -11.73
C ALA A 125 17.42 -14.21 -10.63
N CYS A 126 17.03 -14.09 -9.37
CA CYS A 126 17.72 -14.70 -8.23
C CYS A 126 17.78 -16.23 -8.36
N LEU A 127 16.68 -16.88 -8.74
CA LEU A 127 16.62 -18.33 -8.90
C LEU A 127 17.53 -18.80 -10.05
N ASN A 128 17.54 -18.07 -11.18
CA ASN A 128 18.44 -18.35 -12.29
C ASN A 128 19.91 -18.16 -11.90
N LYS A 129 20.23 -17.10 -11.13
CA LYS A 129 21.59 -16.88 -10.64
C LYS A 129 22.01 -17.94 -9.62
N LEU A 130 21.09 -18.40 -8.77
CA LEU A 130 21.33 -19.52 -7.84
C LEU A 130 21.63 -20.83 -8.58
N ASN A 131 20.94 -21.10 -9.69
CA ASN A 131 21.29 -22.23 -10.58
C ASN A 131 22.71 -22.11 -11.12
N GLN A 132 23.14 -20.90 -11.50
CA GLN A 132 24.52 -20.66 -11.94
C GLN A 132 25.53 -20.87 -10.80
N CYS A 133 25.21 -20.47 -9.56
CA CYS A 133 26.03 -20.77 -8.38
C CYS A 133 26.21 -22.30 -8.21
N LYS A 134 25.11 -23.06 -8.33
CA LYS A 134 25.16 -24.53 -8.28
C LYS A 134 26.10 -25.10 -9.34
N ILE A 135 25.92 -24.71 -10.60
CA ILE A 135 26.76 -25.19 -11.72
C ILE A 135 28.23 -24.86 -11.47
N LYS A 136 28.54 -23.67 -10.94
CA LYS A 136 29.91 -23.30 -10.64
C LYS A 136 30.49 -24.12 -9.49
N LEU A 137 29.73 -24.39 -8.43
CA LEU A 137 30.17 -25.28 -7.34
C LEU A 137 30.38 -26.72 -7.81
N ASP A 138 29.52 -27.22 -8.69
CA ASP A 138 29.70 -28.52 -9.34
C ASP A 138 31.02 -28.56 -10.13
N SER A 139 31.33 -27.49 -10.88
CA SER A 139 32.58 -27.39 -11.64
C SER A 139 33.84 -27.33 -10.76
N LEU A 140 33.71 -26.83 -9.53
CA LEU A 140 34.78 -26.79 -8.52
C LEU A 140 34.90 -28.10 -7.73
N GLY A 141 34.11 -29.12 -8.05
CA GLY A 141 34.14 -30.43 -7.38
C GLY A 141 33.49 -30.45 -5.99
N SER A 142 32.68 -29.45 -5.66
CA SER A 142 32.03 -29.31 -4.35
C SER A 142 30.64 -29.95 -4.33
N THR A 143 30.61 -31.27 -4.18
CA THR A 143 29.40 -32.09 -4.31
C THR A 143 28.37 -31.87 -3.20
N PHE A 144 28.79 -31.57 -1.98
CA PHE A 144 27.86 -31.40 -0.85
C PHE A 144 27.08 -30.09 -0.94
N GLU A 145 27.77 -28.98 -1.20
CA GLU A 145 27.18 -27.65 -1.30
C GLU A 145 26.28 -27.53 -2.54
N SER A 146 26.65 -28.18 -3.64
CA SER A 146 25.82 -28.20 -4.83
C SER A 146 24.55 -29.05 -4.65
N GLU A 147 24.63 -30.17 -3.92
CA GLU A 147 23.45 -30.99 -3.57
C GLU A 147 22.50 -30.22 -2.63
N TYR A 148 23.05 -29.45 -1.68
CA TYR A 148 22.26 -28.56 -0.83
C TYR A 148 21.47 -27.55 -1.68
N PHE A 149 22.14 -26.85 -2.60
CA PHE A 149 21.46 -25.91 -3.49
C PHE A 149 20.47 -26.59 -4.41
N GLU A 150 20.74 -27.80 -4.91
CA GLU A 150 19.76 -28.52 -5.73
C GLU A 150 18.46 -28.80 -4.97
N LYS A 151 18.56 -29.25 -3.71
CA LYS A 151 17.38 -29.48 -2.86
C LYS A 151 16.62 -28.17 -2.65
N GLU A 152 17.31 -27.07 -2.40
CA GLU A 152 16.67 -25.79 -2.16
C GLU A 152 16.05 -25.20 -3.45
N ILE A 153 16.72 -25.31 -4.59
CA ILE A 153 16.18 -24.94 -5.91
C ILE A 153 14.89 -25.71 -6.20
N LYS A 154 14.85 -27.03 -5.95
CA LYS A 154 13.63 -27.84 -6.12
C LYS A 154 12.50 -27.34 -5.22
N ARG A 155 12.79 -27.04 -3.96
CA ARG A 155 11.79 -26.47 -3.02
C ARG A 155 11.28 -25.11 -3.50
N LEU A 156 12.16 -24.24 -3.97
CA LEU A 156 11.81 -22.91 -4.47
C LEU A 156 10.98 -23.00 -5.76
N ASN A 157 11.30 -23.90 -6.68
CA ASN A 157 10.51 -24.15 -7.89
C ASN A 157 9.09 -24.64 -7.55
N ASN A 158 8.97 -25.57 -6.59
CA ASN A 158 7.66 -26.00 -6.13
C ASN A 158 6.89 -24.84 -5.51
N LYS A 159 7.53 -24.02 -4.66
CA LYS A 159 6.91 -22.82 -4.09
C LYS A 159 6.44 -21.83 -5.16
N LYS A 160 7.25 -21.58 -6.19
CA LYS A 160 6.89 -20.75 -7.34
C LYS A 160 5.62 -21.24 -8.01
N LEU A 161 5.51 -22.56 -8.26
CA LEU A 161 4.33 -23.15 -8.87
C LEU A 161 3.08 -23.00 -7.98
N PHE A 162 3.21 -23.25 -6.68
CA PHE A 162 2.10 -23.07 -5.75
C PHE A 162 1.66 -21.61 -5.66
N GLN A 163 2.59 -20.66 -5.49
CA GLN A 163 2.25 -19.25 -5.34
C GLN A 163 1.61 -18.66 -6.60
N LYS A 164 2.05 -19.07 -7.79
CA LYS A 164 1.57 -18.53 -9.06
C LYS A 164 0.31 -19.24 -9.58
N TYR A 165 0.13 -20.53 -9.31
CA TYR A 165 -0.90 -21.33 -10.00
C TYR A 165 -1.93 -22.00 -9.10
N TYR A 166 -1.93 -21.78 -7.77
CA TYR A 166 -2.88 -22.47 -6.89
C TYR A 166 -4.37 -22.26 -7.25
N LYS A 167 -4.74 -21.06 -7.73
CA LYS A 167 -6.13 -20.76 -8.15
C LYS A 167 -6.55 -21.60 -9.35
N TYR A 168 -5.69 -21.66 -10.37
CA TYR A 168 -5.93 -22.47 -11.57
C TYR A 168 -5.96 -23.96 -11.25
N ALA A 169 -5.08 -24.42 -10.35
CA ALA A 169 -5.10 -25.80 -9.87
C ALA A 169 -6.43 -26.14 -9.17
N GLY A 170 -6.97 -25.24 -8.34
CA GLY A 170 -8.28 -25.41 -7.71
C GLY A 170 -9.43 -25.49 -8.71
N MET A 171 -9.46 -24.61 -9.71
CA MET A 171 -10.47 -24.66 -10.79
C MET A 171 -10.38 -25.95 -11.60
N ALA A 172 -9.18 -26.43 -11.92
CA ALA A 172 -8.99 -27.68 -12.64
C ALA A 172 -9.52 -28.89 -11.84
N ILE A 173 -9.24 -28.94 -10.54
CA ILE A 173 -9.76 -30.01 -9.66
C ILE A 173 -11.29 -29.98 -9.61
N LEU A 174 -11.89 -28.80 -9.46
CA LEU A 174 -13.36 -28.66 -9.47
C LEU A 174 -13.96 -29.14 -10.81
N GLY A 175 -13.34 -28.80 -11.93
CA GLY A 175 -13.76 -29.28 -13.25
C GLY A 175 -13.72 -30.80 -13.37
N ILE A 176 -12.66 -31.44 -12.86
CA ILE A 176 -12.53 -32.91 -12.86
C ILE A 176 -13.60 -33.55 -11.97
N VAL A 177 -13.85 -33.00 -10.78
CA VAL A 177 -14.88 -33.50 -9.86
C VAL A 177 -16.27 -33.39 -10.49
N LEU A 178 -16.60 -32.25 -11.10
CA LEU A 178 -17.86 -32.06 -11.81
C LEU A 178 -18.01 -33.03 -12.99
N PHE A 179 -16.93 -33.27 -13.73
CA PHE A 179 -16.92 -34.24 -14.83
C PHE A 179 -17.19 -35.67 -14.35
N ILE A 180 -16.59 -36.07 -13.23
CA ILE A 180 -16.83 -37.39 -12.60
C ILE A 180 -18.28 -37.48 -12.10
N CYS A 181 -18.80 -36.45 -11.41
CA CYS A 181 -20.18 -36.42 -10.94
C CYS A 181 -21.21 -36.48 -12.08
N TYR A 182 -20.92 -35.81 -13.20
CA TYR A 182 -21.73 -35.90 -14.42
C TYR A 182 -21.71 -37.31 -15.01
N LYS A 183 -20.54 -37.95 -15.09
CA LYS A 183 -20.41 -39.34 -15.57
C LYS A 183 -21.10 -40.36 -14.67
N LEU A 184 -21.26 -40.07 -13.40
CA LEU A 184 -21.96 -40.90 -12.42
C LEU A 184 -23.47 -40.58 -12.32
N GLU A 185 -24.01 -39.71 -13.19
CA GLU A 185 -25.42 -39.27 -13.21
C GLU A 185 -25.94 -38.69 -11.87
N LEU A 186 -25.03 -38.29 -10.97
CA LEU A 186 -25.38 -37.64 -9.70
C LEU A 186 -25.88 -36.20 -9.92
N ILE A 187 -25.51 -35.60 -11.05
CA ILE A 187 -25.92 -34.27 -11.50
C ILE A 187 -26.45 -34.45 -12.93
N LYS A 188 -27.69 -34.02 -13.18
CA LYS A 188 -28.34 -34.08 -14.50
C LYS A 188 -27.80 -33.03 -15.45
#